data_AF-A0A7S1Z941-F1
#
_entry.id   AF-A0A7S1Z941-F1
#
_cell.length_a   1.000
_cell.length_b   1.000
_cell.length_c   1.000
_cell.angle_alpha   90.00
_cell.angle_beta   90.00
_cell.angle_gamma   90.00
#
_symmetry.space_group_name_H-M   'P 1'
#
loop_
_entity.id
_entity.type
_entity.pdbx_description
1 polymer ?
#
loop_
_entity_poly.entity_id
_entity_poly.type
_entity_poly.pdbx_seq_one_letter_code
_entity_poly.pdbx_strand_id
1 'polypeptide(L)'
;MISLLSNPQQMNMGIKATLFLLILLLSIPFLLLPLLTITLALITILRNYFFSSSSSKSWSTYNSSLYVGRVSHSRHLPVKHSFSYPLFFMFLDLDEVYSLFQSKRATLWPLNVIMQFYEKDHLKNGEGLIVGSEKKVEEEVETKNDLTIRIHRLITEKTNGKYTPSSTQKIMLLTHLSYFGYCFNPVSFYFIFKEKKSDENFTKENDNNNNNNNNNNNN
;
A
#
# COMPACT_ATOMS: atom_id res chain seq x y z
N MET A 1 -44.27 -19.81 -60.91
CA MET A 1 -44.27 -21.29 -60.81
C MET A 1 -42.96 -21.67 -60.12
N ILE A 2 -43.06 -21.81 -58.80
CA ILE A 2 -41.95 -21.86 -57.84
C ILE A 2 -41.49 -23.31 -57.76
N SER A 3 -40.30 -23.62 -58.29
CA SER A 3 -39.65 -24.92 -58.10
C SER A 3 -38.79 -24.86 -56.84
N LEU A 4 -39.45 -25.03 -55.68
CA LEU A 4 -38.82 -25.30 -54.40
C LEU A 4 -38.69 -26.82 -54.23
N LEU A 5 -37.65 -27.42 -54.80
CA LEU A 5 -37.17 -28.72 -54.38
C LEU A 5 -35.72 -28.54 -53.90
N SER A 6 -35.58 -28.04 -52.67
CA SER A 6 -34.29 -28.09 -51.99
C SER A 6 -33.91 -29.56 -51.84
N ASN A 7 -32.81 -29.97 -52.47
CA ASN A 7 -32.34 -31.34 -52.44
C ASN A 7 -32.05 -31.74 -50.97
N PRO A 8 -32.74 -32.75 -50.40
CA PRO A 8 -32.63 -33.08 -48.97
C PRO A 8 -31.21 -33.48 -48.55
N GLN A 9 -30.40 -34.00 -49.49
CA GLN A 9 -28.99 -34.32 -49.26
C GLN A 9 -28.13 -33.06 -49.06
N GLN A 10 -28.46 -31.98 -49.78
CA GLN A 10 -27.71 -30.71 -49.72
C GLN A 10 -28.02 -29.92 -48.43
N MET A 11 -29.27 -30.00 -47.95
CA MET A 11 -29.68 -29.44 -46.66
C MET A 11 -28.99 -30.14 -45.47
N ASN A 12 -28.86 -31.46 -45.51
CA ASN A 12 -28.22 -32.25 -44.45
C ASN A 12 -26.70 -31.99 -44.35
N MET A 13 -26.04 -31.76 -45.48
CA MET A 13 -24.63 -31.36 -45.53
C MET A 13 -24.41 -29.97 -44.93
N GLY A 14 -25.29 -29.00 -45.21
CA GLY A 14 -25.23 -27.66 -44.62
C GLY A 14 -25.42 -27.66 -43.10
N ILE A 15 -26.35 -28.49 -42.59
CA ILE A 15 -26.59 -28.64 -41.15
C ILE A 15 -25.36 -29.26 -40.45
N LYS A 16 -24.75 -30.29 -41.04
CA LYS A 16 -23.52 -30.90 -40.48
C LYS A 16 -22.34 -29.91 -40.45
N ALA A 17 -22.18 -29.12 -41.51
CA ALA A 17 -21.11 -28.12 -41.59
C ALA A 17 -21.29 -26.98 -40.56
N THR A 18 -22.52 -26.51 -40.36
CA THR A 18 -22.83 -25.47 -39.36
C THR A 18 -22.67 -26.00 -37.93
N LEU A 19 -23.09 -27.23 -37.64
CA LEU A 19 -22.88 -27.87 -36.34
C LEU A 19 -21.39 -28.05 -36.03
N PHE A 20 -20.60 -28.48 -37.02
CA PHE A 20 -19.15 -28.60 -36.89
C PHE A 20 -18.48 -27.25 -36.59
N LEU A 21 -18.86 -26.19 -37.31
CA LEU A 21 -18.34 -24.85 -37.10
C LEU A 21 -18.71 -24.30 -35.72
N LEU A 22 -19.94 -24.57 -35.24
CA LEU A 22 -20.39 -24.19 -33.90
C LEU A 22 -19.59 -24.92 -32.79
N ILE A 23 -19.36 -26.23 -32.94
CA ILE A 23 -18.54 -27.02 -32.01
C ILE A 23 -17.10 -26.51 -32.00
N LEU A 24 -16.53 -26.22 -33.18
CA LEU A 24 -15.19 -25.64 -33.29
C LEU A 24 -15.11 -24.30 -32.56
N LEU A 25 -16.07 -23.40 -32.80
CA LEU A 25 -16.15 -22.09 -32.14
C LEU A 25 -16.26 -22.21 -30.62
N LEU A 26 -17.04 -23.18 -30.12
CA LEU A 26 -17.19 -23.43 -28.68
C LEU A 26 -15.95 -24.06 -28.03
N SER A 27 -15.18 -24.84 -28.79
CA SER A 27 -13.97 -25.52 -28.30
C SER A 27 -12.74 -24.60 -28.19
N ILE A 28 -12.66 -23.59 -29.06
CA ILE A 28 -11.57 -22.60 -29.11
C ILE A 28 -11.30 -21.92 -27.75
N PRO A 29 -12.28 -21.38 -27.00
CA PRO A 29 -12.01 -20.80 -25.69
C PRO A 29 -11.51 -21.84 -24.67
N PHE A 30 -12.00 -23.08 -24.73
CA PHE A 30 -11.57 -24.14 -23.82
C PHE A 30 -10.08 -24.51 -23.97
N LEU A 31 -9.49 -24.24 -25.13
CA LEU A 31 -8.06 -24.45 -25.38
C LEU A 31 -7.22 -23.18 -25.17
N LEU A 32 -7.75 -22.00 -25.53
CA LEU A 32 -7.05 -20.72 -25.41
C LEU A 32 -6.92 -20.23 -23.97
N LEU A 33 -7.96 -20.38 -23.15
CA LEU A 33 -7.92 -19.97 -21.74
C LEU A 33 -6.80 -20.65 -20.95
N PRO A 34 -6.66 -21.99 -20.93
CA PRO A 34 -5.58 -22.63 -20.18
C PRO A 34 -4.20 -22.24 -20.73
N LEU A 35 -4.04 -22.16 -22.05
CA LEU A 35 -2.78 -21.74 -22.66
C LEU A 35 -2.39 -20.31 -22.26
N LEU A 36 -3.35 -19.38 -22.22
CA LEU A 36 -3.15 -18.02 -21.73
C LEU A 36 -2.77 -17.99 -20.24
N THR A 37 -3.41 -18.81 -19.39
CA THR A 37 -3.06 -18.86 -17.97
C THR A 37 -1.65 -19.41 -17.75
N ILE A 38 -1.25 -20.43 -18.52
CA ILE A 38 0.09 -21.03 -18.43
C ILE A 38 1.16 -20.04 -18.88
N THR A 39 0.94 -19.30 -19.97
CA THR A 39 1.89 -18.29 -20.43
C THR A 39 2.02 -17.13 -19.44
N LEU A 40 0.91 -16.64 -18.89
CA LEU A 40 0.92 -15.64 -17.82
C LEU A 40 1.66 -16.15 -16.57
N ALA A 41 1.40 -17.40 -16.15
CA ALA A 41 2.10 -18.03 -15.03
C ALA A 41 3.62 -18.13 -15.30
N LEU A 42 4.02 -18.57 -16.48
CA LEU A 42 5.43 -18.65 -16.87
C LEU A 42 6.10 -17.27 -16.85
N ILE A 43 5.45 -16.25 -17.41
CA ILE A 43 5.95 -14.86 -17.38
C ILE A 43 6.12 -14.38 -15.93
N THR A 44 5.17 -14.70 -15.04
CA THR A 44 5.30 -14.31 -13.63
C THR A 44 6.43 -15.04 -12.91
N ILE A 45 6.64 -16.32 -13.17
CA ILE A 45 7.75 -17.11 -12.60
C ILE A 45 9.08 -16.57 -13.10
N LEU A 46 9.22 -16.33 -14.41
CA LEU A 46 10.43 -15.77 -15.01
C LEU A 46 10.74 -14.36 -14.49
N ARG A 47 9.70 -13.50 -14.35
CA ARG A 47 9.86 -12.19 -13.71
C ARG A 47 10.33 -12.35 -12.28
N ASN A 48 9.70 -13.21 -11.48
CA ASN A 48 10.10 -13.42 -10.09
C ASN A 48 11.54 -13.93 -9.99
N TYR A 49 11.95 -14.89 -10.83
CA TYR A 49 13.30 -15.42 -10.87
C TYR A 49 14.34 -14.34 -11.23
N PHE A 50 14.07 -13.54 -12.26
CA PHE A 50 14.96 -12.46 -12.69
C PHE A 50 15.07 -11.33 -11.64
N PHE A 51 13.96 -11.01 -10.96
CA PHE A 51 13.94 -9.98 -9.92
C PHE A 51 14.37 -10.48 -8.52
N SER A 52 14.47 -11.80 -8.30
CA SER A 52 14.88 -12.40 -7.02
C SER A 52 16.39 -12.26 -6.74
N SER A 53 17.17 -11.63 -7.62
CA SER A 53 18.62 -11.46 -7.42
C SER A 53 19.00 -10.30 -6.50
N SER A 54 18.07 -9.48 -6.04
CA SER A 54 18.38 -8.42 -5.07
C SER A 54 18.12 -8.93 -3.65
N SER A 55 19.10 -8.70 -2.78
CA SER A 55 19.22 -9.25 -1.43
C SER A 55 17.91 -9.32 -0.66
N SER A 56 17.67 -10.45 0.00
CA SER A 56 16.64 -10.62 1.01
C SER A 56 16.91 -9.66 2.17
N LYS A 57 16.43 -8.42 2.08
CA LYS A 57 16.33 -7.54 3.24
C LYS A 57 15.44 -8.25 4.25
N SER A 58 16.00 -8.57 5.41
CA SER A 58 15.24 -9.12 6.53
C SER A 58 14.12 -8.15 6.89
N TRP A 59 12.90 -8.64 7.07
CA TRP A 59 11.75 -7.82 7.50
C TRP A 59 12.00 -7.09 8.83
N SER A 60 13.01 -7.52 9.61
CA SER A 60 13.48 -6.82 10.82
C SER A 60 13.97 -5.38 10.60
N THR A 61 14.22 -4.96 9.36
CA THR A 61 14.69 -3.59 9.07
C THR A 61 13.55 -2.57 8.88
N TYR A 62 12.29 -3.01 8.76
CA TYR A 62 11.14 -2.12 8.59
C TYR A 62 10.51 -1.79 9.94
N ASN A 63 10.08 -0.54 10.09
CA ASN A 63 9.35 -0.05 11.26
C ASN A 63 7.83 -0.27 11.12
N SER A 64 7.36 -0.53 9.89
CA SER A 64 5.97 -0.81 9.58
C SER A 64 5.49 -2.15 10.15
N SER A 65 4.29 -2.21 10.73
CA SER A 65 3.74 -3.38 11.41
C SER A 65 2.22 -3.55 11.23
N LEU A 66 1.72 -4.75 11.49
CA LEU A 66 0.29 -5.08 11.47
C LEU A 66 -0.22 -5.21 12.91
N TYR A 67 -1.19 -4.37 13.29
CA TYR A 67 -1.87 -4.45 14.57
C TYR A 67 -3.14 -5.28 14.41
N VAL A 68 -3.31 -6.29 15.25
CA VAL A 68 -4.52 -7.12 15.27
C VAL A 68 -5.16 -7.00 16.64
N GLY A 69 -6.47 -6.80 16.67
CA GLY A 69 -7.22 -6.63 17.90
C GLY A 69 -8.68 -6.97 17.72
N ARG A 70 -9.48 -6.59 18.71
CA ARG A 70 -10.94 -6.70 18.67
C ARG A 70 -11.54 -5.35 18.97
N VAL A 71 -12.52 -4.95 18.19
CA VAL A 71 -13.33 -3.77 18.49
C VAL A 71 -14.64 -4.24 19.10
N SER A 72 -15.06 -3.55 20.16
CA SER A 72 -16.36 -3.73 20.78
C SER A 72 -17.12 -2.42 20.73
N HIS A 73 -18.33 -2.45 20.21
CA HIS A 73 -19.24 -1.32 20.24
C HIS A 73 -20.44 -1.69 21.11
N SER A 74 -20.90 -0.73 21.91
CA SER A 74 -22.11 -0.84 22.70
C SER A 74 -22.94 0.43 22.47
N ARG A 75 -24.14 0.26 21.92
CA ARG A 75 -25.17 1.30 21.88
C ARG A 75 -26.14 1.04 23.02
N HIS A 76 -26.41 2.06 23.83
CA HIS A 76 -27.24 1.94 25.03
C HIS A 76 -28.72 2.30 24.80
N LEU A 77 -29.03 3.13 23.79
CA LEU A 77 -30.39 3.56 23.43
C LEU A 77 -30.54 3.71 21.91
N PRO A 78 -31.76 3.57 21.35
CA PRO A 78 -33.01 3.23 22.03
C PRO A 78 -33.13 1.76 22.45
N VAL A 79 -32.37 0.85 21.84
CA VAL A 79 -32.27 -0.58 22.22
C VAL A 79 -30.80 -0.90 22.47
N LYS A 80 -30.52 -1.68 23.52
CA LYS A 80 -29.16 -2.12 23.86
C LYS A 80 -28.66 -3.10 22.78
N HIS A 81 -27.67 -2.67 22.01
CA HIS A 81 -26.99 -3.51 21.04
C HIS A 81 -25.48 -3.43 21.29
N SER A 82 -24.87 -4.58 21.53
CA SER A 82 -23.41 -4.69 21.64
C SER A 82 -22.90 -5.72 20.65
N PHE A 83 -21.84 -5.38 19.93
CA PHE A 83 -21.18 -6.26 18.98
C PHE A 83 -19.68 -6.21 19.18
N SER A 84 -19.01 -7.35 19.01
CA SER A 84 -17.55 -7.45 19.07
C SER A 84 -17.04 -8.29 17.91
N TYR A 85 -16.08 -7.74 17.17
CA TYR A 85 -15.51 -8.38 15.99
C TYR A 85 -13.99 -8.16 15.94
N PRO A 86 -13.23 -9.10 15.34
CA PRO A 86 -11.81 -8.89 15.09
C PRO A 86 -11.62 -7.74 14.10
N LEU A 87 -10.59 -6.94 14.34
CA LEU A 87 -10.16 -5.86 13.47
C LEU A 87 -8.65 -5.86 13.38
N PHE A 88 -8.11 -5.41 12.26
CA PHE A 88 -6.68 -5.19 12.11
C PHE A 88 -6.43 -3.80 11.53
N PHE A 89 -5.28 -3.23 11.82
CA PHE A 89 -4.82 -1.96 11.26
C PHE A 89 -3.38 -2.09 10.78
N MET A 90 -3.06 -1.40 9.69
CA MET A 90 -1.69 -1.24 9.24
C MET A 90 -1.09 -0.03 9.95
N PHE A 91 0.07 -0.21 10.59
CA PHE A 91 0.84 0.87 11.18
C PHE A 91 2.09 1.08 10.33
N LEU A 92 2.07 2.10 9.50
CA LEU A 92 3.01 2.30 8.41
C LEU A 92 3.93 3.48 8.70
N ASP A 93 5.24 3.29 8.55
CA ASP A 93 6.18 4.41 8.51
C ASP A 93 6.10 5.07 7.12
N LEU A 94 5.70 6.35 7.06
CA LEU A 94 5.49 7.03 5.77
C LEU A 94 6.77 7.09 4.93
N ASP A 95 7.95 7.10 5.55
CA ASP A 95 9.23 7.06 4.84
C ASP A 95 9.47 5.71 4.13
N GLU A 96 8.85 4.63 4.62
CA GLU A 96 8.98 3.27 4.08
C GLU A 96 7.88 2.92 3.07
N VAL A 97 6.71 3.56 3.16
CA VAL A 97 5.51 3.24 2.38
C VAL A 97 5.77 3.18 0.87
N TYR A 98 6.51 4.15 0.32
CA TYR A 98 6.85 4.17 -1.11
C TYR A 98 7.67 2.93 -1.50
N SER A 99 8.63 2.54 -0.67
CA SER A 99 9.44 1.34 -0.91
C SER A 99 8.64 0.04 -0.77
N LEU A 100 7.66 -0.02 0.13
CA LEU A 100 6.85 -1.21 0.40
C LEU A 100 5.81 -1.46 -0.69
N PHE A 101 5.07 -0.42 -1.09
CA PHE A 101 3.90 -0.57 -1.97
C PHE A 101 4.13 -0.13 -3.42
N GLN A 102 5.13 0.71 -3.70
CA GLN A 102 5.39 1.23 -5.05
C GLN A 102 6.70 0.72 -5.65
N SER A 103 7.41 -0.21 -4.97
CA SER A 103 8.55 -0.88 -5.59
C SER A 103 8.11 -1.77 -6.75
N LYS A 104 8.88 -1.76 -7.84
CA LYS A 104 8.67 -2.63 -9.03
C LYS A 104 8.65 -4.14 -8.71
N ARG A 105 9.07 -4.53 -7.48
CA ARG A 105 8.96 -5.90 -6.93
C ARG A 105 7.54 -6.25 -6.51
N ALA A 106 6.77 -5.29 -5.99
CA ALA A 106 5.38 -5.47 -5.57
C ALA A 106 4.42 -5.54 -6.78
N THR A 107 4.92 -5.41 -8.01
CA THR A 107 4.19 -5.67 -9.26
C THR A 107 3.94 -7.16 -9.45
N LEU A 108 3.40 -7.85 -8.44
CA LEU A 108 2.69 -9.11 -8.61
C LEU A 108 1.38 -8.79 -9.33
N TRP A 109 1.44 -8.75 -10.67
CA TRP A 109 0.25 -8.83 -11.51
C TRP A 109 -0.63 -10.02 -11.07
N PRO A 110 -1.97 -9.91 -10.92
CA PRO A 110 -2.81 -8.77 -10.54
C PRO A 110 -3.05 -8.66 -9.01
N LEU A 111 -2.31 -9.44 -8.20
CA LEU A 111 -2.45 -9.49 -6.74
C LEU A 111 -2.06 -8.18 -6.05
N ASN A 112 -1.26 -7.32 -6.67
CA ASN A 112 -1.01 -5.97 -6.18
C ASN A 112 -2.31 -5.18 -6.02
N VAL A 113 -3.37 -5.50 -6.77
CA VAL A 113 -4.70 -4.86 -6.63
C VAL A 113 -5.42 -5.24 -5.34
N ILE A 114 -5.00 -6.32 -4.66
CA ILE A 114 -5.67 -6.80 -3.44
C ILE A 114 -5.47 -5.85 -2.27
N MET A 115 -4.28 -5.26 -2.11
CA MET A 115 -3.97 -4.39 -0.98
C MET A 115 -2.95 -3.33 -1.38
N GLN A 116 -3.39 -2.08 -1.47
CA GLN A 116 -2.54 -0.94 -1.86
C GLN A 116 -2.72 0.26 -0.95
N PHE A 117 -1.63 0.99 -0.77
CA PHE A 117 -1.64 2.31 -0.18
C PHE A 117 -1.81 3.37 -1.26
N TYR A 118 -2.79 4.25 -1.08
CA TYR A 118 -3.02 5.39 -1.96
C TYR A 118 -3.07 6.67 -1.13
N GLU A 119 -2.19 7.62 -1.43
CA GLU A 119 -2.13 8.90 -0.72
C GLU A 119 -3.43 9.70 -0.83
N LYS A 120 -4.13 9.60 -1.97
CA LYS A 120 -5.46 10.21 -2.18
C LYS A 120 -6.54 9.71 -1.22
N ASP A 121 -6.35 8.54 -0.59
CA ASP A 121 -7.30 8.00 0.38
C ASP A 121 -7.17 8.65 1.77
N HIS A 122 -6.19 9.51 1.94
CA HIS A 122 -5.87 10.19 3.18
C HIS A 122 -6.09 11.70 3.05
N LEU A 123 -6.52 12.35 4.14
CA LEU A 123 -6.84 13.78 4.18
C LEU A 123 -7.82 14.21 3.07
N LYS A 124 -8.93 13.47 2.91
CA LYS A 124 -9.91 13.63 1.82
C LYS A 124 -10.62 14.99 1.79
N ASN A 125 -10.67 15.69 2.92
CA ASN A 125 -11.35 16.98 3.06
C ASN A 125 -10.56 18.17 2.48
N GLY A 126 -9.52 17.91 1.69
CA GLY A 126 -8.62 18.95 1.17
C GLY A 126 -7.69 19.53 2.23
N GLU A 127 -7.60 18.89 3.39
CA GLU A 127 -6.73 19.31 4.50
C GLU A 127 -5.26 19.32 4.06
N GLY A 128 -4.56 20.37 4.47
CA GLY A 128 -3.15 20.56 4.16
C GLY A 128 -2.88 20.61 2.66
N LEU A 129 -3.78 21.14 1.82
CA LEU A 129 -3.55 21.51 0.40
C LEU A 129 -3.24 23.00 0.23
N ILE A 130 -2.48 23.39 -0.81
CA ILE A 130 -2.20 24.81 -1.10
C ILE A 130 -3.44 25.35 -1.79
N VAL A 131 -4.32 26.02 -1.04
CA VAL A 131 -5.45 26.72 -1.62
C VAL A 131 -4.92 28.00 -2.27
N GLY A 132 -4.64 27.95 -3.57
CA GLY A 132 -4.48 29.14 -4.40
C GLY A 132 -3.08 29.49 -4.93
N SER A 133 -2.26 28.54 -5.37
CA SER A 133 -1.12 28.92 -6.23
C SER A 133 -1.00 28.02 -7.45
N GLU A 134 -1.05 28.69 -8.59
CA GLU A 134 -0.67 28.21 -9.90
C GLU A 134 0.70 27.52 -9.85
N LYS A 135 0.84 26.50 -10.68
CA LYS A 135 2.11 25.87 -11.06
C LYS A 135 3.19 26.93 -11.27
N LYS A 136 4.11 27.10 -10.32
CA LYS A 136 5.48 27.64 -10.49
C LYS A 136 6.21 27.69 -9.15
N VAL A 137 6.94 26.61 -8.83
CA VAL A 137 8.27 26.54 -8.17
C VAL A 137 8.69 25.08 -8.41
N GLU A 138 9.38 24.79 -9.52
CA GLU A 138 10.85 24.65 -9.59
C GLU A 138 11.38 23.54 -8.67
N GLU A 139 11.54 22.37 -9.31
CA GLU A 139 12.62 21.38 -9.14
C GLU A 139 13.62 21.66 -8.01
N GLU A 140 13.41 21.09 -6.81
CA GLU A 140 14.49 20.57 -5.93
C GLU A 140 13.99 19.94 -4.60
N VAL A 141 12.84 19.26 -4.56
CA VAL A 141 12.55 18.30 -3.45
C VAL A 141 11.73 17.13 -4.00
N GLU A 142 12.23 16.48 -5.05
CA GLU A 142 11.80 15.12 -5.36
C GLU A 142 12.23 14.22 -4.20
N THR A 143 11.36 13.30 -3.78
CA THR A 143 11.65 12.16 -2.89
C THR A 143 11.50 12.33 -1.37
N LYS A 144 10.53 13.10 -0.87
CA LYS A 144 9.95 12.80 0.47
C LYS A 144 8.46 13.13 0.59
N ASN A 145 7.65 12.29 -0.05
CA ASN A 145 6.25 11.95 0.29
C ASN A 145 5.23 13.11 0.32
N ASP A 146 4.45 13.23 -0.76
CA ASP A 146 3.39 14.24 -0.94
C ASP A 146 2.42 14.30 0.27
N LEU A 147 2.04 13.15 0.85
CA LEU A 147 1.27 13.10 2.09
C LEU A 147 2.00 13.67 3.33
N THR A 148 3.30 13.42 3.49
CA THR A 148 4.10 13.91 4.62
C THR A 148 4.07 15.43 4.66
N ILE A 149 4.30 16.09 3.52
CA ILE A 149 4.27 17.55 3.39
C ILE A 149 2.90 18.11 3.78
N ARG A 150 1.82 17.47 3.32
CA ARG A 150 0.45 17.86 3.67
C ARG A 150 0.19 17.77 5.17
N ILE A 151 0.68 16.71 5.82
CA ILE A 151 0.58 16.53 7.27
C ILE A 151 1.35 17.62 8.02
N HIS A 152 2.62 17.86 7.69
CA HIS A 152 3.44 18.92 8.31
C HIS A 152 2.71 20.27 8.27
N ARG A 153 2.16 20.63 7.12
CA ARG A 153 1.38 21.85 6.98
C ARG A 153 0.13 21.85 7.83
N LEU A 154 -0.67 20.78 7.79
CA LEU A 154 -1.91 20.69 8.55
C LEU A 154 -1.65 20.92 10.04
N ILE A 155 -0.54 20.40 10.55
CA ILE A 155 -0.13 20.58 11.94
C ILE A 155 0.22 22.04 12.22
N THR A 156 1.04 22.66 11.37
CA THR A 156 1.40 24.08 11.52
C THR A 156 0.15 24.97 11.51
N GLU A 157 -0.80 24.70 10.62
CA GLU A 157 -2.08 25.41 10.52
C GLU A 157 -2.93 25.21 11.80
N LYS A 158 -3.14 23.95 12.22
CA LYS A 158 -3.96 23.62 13.39
C LYS A 158 -3.34 24.06 14.72
N THR A 159 -2.02 24.23 14.77
CA THR A 159 -1.31 24.70 15.96
C THR A 159 -1.05 26.21 15.95
N ASN A 160 -1.52 26.93 14.94
CA ASN A 160 -1.25 28.36 14.74
C ASN A 160 0.26 28.68 14.80
N GLY A 161 1.10 27.80 14.25
CA GLY A 161 2.56 27.95 14.23
C GLY A 161 3.26 27.69 15.56
N LYS A 162 2.55 27.23 16.61
CA LYS A 162 3.19 26.89 17.90
C LYS A 162 4.08 25.65 17.81
N TYR A 163 3.81 24.77 16.85
CA TYR A 163 4.59 23.56 16.64
C TYR A 163 4.81 23.35 15.15
N THR A 164 6.08 23.41 14.75
CA THR A 164 6.50 23.11 13.39
C THR A 164 7.29 21.80 13.41
N PRO A 165 6.72 20.70 12.91
CA PRO A 165 7.40 19.41 12.88
C PRO A 165 8.62 19.47 11.94
N SER A 166 9.76 18.94 12.40
CA SER A 166 11.02 18.88 11.65
C SER A 166 10.94 17.81 10.55
N SER A 167 11.64 18.00 9.44
CA SER A 167 11.74 17.01 8.34
C SER A 167 12.43 15.70 8.76
N THR A 168 13.13 15.71 9.90
CA THR A 168 13.78 14.52 10.49
C THR A 168 12.84 13.69 11.36
N GLN A 169 11.66 14.21 11.73
CA GLN A 169 10.70 13.49 12.56
C GLN A 169 9.98 12.41 11.76
N LYS A 170 9.89 11.23 12.37
CA LYS A 170 9.16 10.11 11.79
C LYS A 170 7.66 10.30 11.95
N ILE A 171 6.92 10.07 10.87
CA ILE A 171 5.47 10.05 10.88
C ILE A 171 5.01 8.62 10.63
N MET A 172 4.28 8.07 11.60
CA MET A 172 3.63 6.77 11.47
C MET A 172 2.14 6.93 11.28
N LEU A 173 1.58 6.14 10.38
CA LEU A 173 0.18 6.17 9.99
C LEU A 173 -0.49 4.85 10.39
N LEU A 174 -1.46 4.93 11.29
CA LEU A 174 -2.35 3.81 11.62
C LEU A 174 -3.62 3.91 10.77
N THR A 175 -3.82 2.97 9.86
CA THR A 175 -4.87 3.09 8.85
C THR A 175 -5.26 1.76 8.20
N HIS A 176 -6.38 1.75 7.49
CA HIS A 176 -6.69 0.70 6.52
C HIS A 176 -6.20 1.07 5.13
N LEU A 177 -5.76 0.05 4.39
CA LEU A 177 -5.36 0.17 3.00
C LEU A 177 -6.57 0.07 2.07
N SER A 178 -6.37 0.33 0.79
CA SER A 178 -7.36 0.03 -0.24
C SER A 178 -7.34 -1.46 -0.55
N TYR A 179 -8.50 -2.10 -0.46
CA TYR A 179 -8.67 -3.53 -0.74
C TYR A 179 -9.50 -3.71 -2.01
N PHE A 180 -8.96 -4.43 -3.00
CA PHE A 180 -9.60 -4.59 -4.31
C PHE A 180 -9.99 -3.25 -4.98
N GLY A 181 -9.20 -2.21 -4.74
CA GLY A 181 -9.46 -0.85 -5.22
C GLY A 181 -10.49 -0.06 -4.42
N TYR A 182 -11.09 -0.63 -3.38
CA TYR A 182 -12.01 0.07 -2.48
C TYR A 182 -11.37 0.35 -1.12
N CYS A 183 -11.39 1.62 -0.70
CA CYS A 183 -10.86 2.05 0.59
C CYS A 183 -12.00 2.15 1.61
N PHE A 184 -12.18 1.09 2.42
CA PHE A 184 -13.07 1.12 3.59
C PHE A 184 -12.28 1.46 4.85
N ASN A 185 -11.90 2.73 4.97
CA ASN A 185 -11.09 3.20 6.07
C ASN A 185 -11.90 4.11 7.00
N PRO A 186 -12.31 3.64 8.19
CA PRO A 186 -13.12 4.44 9.11
C PRO A 186 -12.36 5.62 9.70
N VAL A 187 -11.04 5.49 9.88
CA VAL A 187 -10.21 6.52 10.51
C VAL A 187 -8.73 6.33 10.14
N SER A 188 -8.02 7.45 9.98
CA SER A 188 -6.56 7.49 9.87
C SER A 188 -5.98 8.24 11.06
N PHE A 189 -5.06 7.62 11.79
CA PHE A 189 -4.33 8.27 12.87
C PHE A 189 -2.88 8.50 12.47
N TYR A 190 -2.39 9.72 12.68
CA TYR A 190 -1.02 10.11 12.39
C TYR A 190 -0.27 10.34 13.70
N PHE A 191 0.85 9.64 13.88
CA PHE A 191 1.71 9.72 15.04
C PHE A 191 3.04 10.34 14.62
N ILE A 192 3.43 11.42 15.29
CA ILE A 192 4.70 12.09 15.06
C ILE A 192 5.60 11.76 16.23
N PHE A 193 6.69 11.07 15.95
CA PHE A 193 7.65 10.73 16.99
C PHE A 193 8.61 11.89 17.20
N LYS A 194 8.90 12.18 18.48
CA LYS A 194 10.00 13.08 18.82
C LYS A 194 11.29 12.49 18.26
N GLU A 195 12.15 13.37 17.77
CA GLU A 195 13.49 12.98 17.36
C GLU A 195 14.19 12.34 18.56
N LYS A 196 14.72 11.14 18.36
CA LYS A 196 15.53 10.48 19.37
C LYS A 196 16.82 11.28 19.43
N LYS A 197 17.02 12.06 20.50
CA LYS A 197 18.32 12.66 20.75
C LYS A 197 19.34 11.53 20.71
N SER A 198 20.31 11.59 19.80
CA SER A 198 21.46 10.71 19.86
C SER A 198 22.11 10.96 21.21
N ASP A 199 22.11 9.95 22.08
CA ASP A 199 22.74 9.99 23.40
C ASP A 199 24.28 9.98 23.26
N GLU A 200 24.85 10.83 22.39
CA GLU A 200 26.31 11.04 22.29
C GLU A 200 26.89 11.78 23.51
N ASN A 201 26.03 12.31 24.38
CA ASN A 201 26.45 12.94 25.63
C ASN A 201 26.57 11.95 26.80
N PHE A 202 26.04 10.72 26.70
CA PHE A 202 26.14 9.75 27.79
C PHE A 202 27.53 9.09 27.87
N THR A 203 28.27 9.05 26.76
CA THR A 203 29.64 8.52 26.73
C THR A 203 30.67 9.55 27.21
N LYS A 204 30.48 10.83 26.89
CA LYS A 204 31.45 11.90 27.27
C LYS A 204 31.42 12.23 28.77
N GLU A 205 30.29 12.05 29.44
CA GLU A 205 30.19 12.30 30.89
C GLU A 205 30.83 11.18 31.71
N ASN A 206 30.82 9.94 31.21
CA ASN A 206 31.51 8.80 31.85
C ASN A 206 33.03 8.80 31.64
N ASP A 207 33.53 9.28 30.49
CA ASP A 207 34.98 9.38 30.27
C ASP A 207 35.63 10.50 31.11
N ASN A 208 34.93 11.63 31.32
CA ASN A 208 35.44 12.70 32.18
C ASN A 208 35.41 12.34 33.68
N ASN A 209 34.45 11.53 34.11
CA ASN A 209 34.36 11.11 35.52
C ASN A 209 35.42 10.04 35.88
N ASN A 210 35.83 9.20 34.92
CA ASN A 210 36.90 8.23 35.12
C ASN A 210 38.30 8.88 35.18
N ASN A 211 38.53 9.99 34.48
CA ASN A 211 39.82 10.70 34.57
C ASN A 211 39.98 11.50 35.88
N ASN A 212 38.91 11.99 36.49
CA ASN A 212 39.00 12.71 37.77
C ASN A 212 39.23 11.80 38.98
N ASN A 213 38.78 10.53 38.93
CA ASN A 213 38.99 9.59 40.05
C ASN A 213 40.41 9.01 40.11
N ASN A 214 41.18 9.02 39.02
CA ASN A 214 42.56 8.51 39.04
C ASN A 214 43.59 9.51 39.58
N ASN A 215 43.26 10.79 39.72
CA ASN A 215 44.19 11.81 40.25
C ASN A 215 44.10 12.01 41.77
N ASN A 216 43.11 11.43 42.46
CA ASN A 216 42.94 11.61 43.91
C ASN A 216 43.49 10.48 44.78
N ASN A 217 44.12 9.44 44.20
CA ASN A 217 44.68 8.30 44.94
C ASN A 217 46.22 8.30 45.05
N ASN A 218 46.90 9.38 44.64
CA ASN A 218 48.37 9.47 44.65
C ASN A 218 48.91 10.65 45.47
N ASN A 219 48.33 10.94 46.65
CA ASN A 219 48.94 11.81 47.65
C ASN A 219 48.78 11.24 49.06
#